data_AF-A0A2N4YH86-F1
#
_entry.id   AF-A0A2N4YH86-F1
#
_cell.length_a   1.000
_cell.length_b   1.000
_cell.length_c   1.000
_cell.angle_alpha   90.00
_cell.angle_beta   90.00
_cell.angle_gamma   90.00
#
_symmetry.space_group_name_H-M   'P 1'
#
loop_
_entity.id
_entity.type
_entity.pdbx_description
1 polymer ?
#
loop_
_entity_poly.entity_id
_entity_poly.type
_entity_poly.pdbx_seq_one_letter_code
_entity_poly.pdbx_strand_id
1 'polypeptide(L)' 'MGHDWVIEVLQDLADYAERNGLPRLARKAAETLLVAQQEIGEAAEDDPPEDSGGMTPVH' A
#
# COMPACT_ATOMS: atom_id res chain seq x y z
N MET A 1 -4.80 -9.50 4.83
CA MET A 1 -4.65 -9.62 3.37
C MET A 1 -4.72 -8.20 2.85
N GLY A 2 -3.62 -7.48 3.09
CA GLY A 2 -3.57 -6.03 3.04
C GLY A 2 -3.57 -5.54 1.61
N HIS A 3 -3.62 -4.22 1.48
CA HIS A 3 -3.61 -3.51 0.21
C HIS A 3 -2.38 -3.83 -0.67
N ASP A 4 -1.43 -4.66 -0.22
CA ASP A 4 -0.25 -5.17 -0.92
C ASP A 4 -0.50 -5.67 -2.35
N TRP A 5 -1.64 -6.31 -2.63
CA TRP A 5 -1.96 -6.80 -3.97
C TRP A 5 -2.03 -5.68 -5.01
N VAL A 6 -2.43 -4.46 -4.61
CA VAL A 6 -2.52 -3.32 -5.53
C VAL A 6 -1.13 -2.81 -5.91
N ILE A 7 -0.17 -2.92 -4.99
CA ILE A 7 1.22 -2.52 -5.21
C ILE A 7 1.85 -3.43 -6.27
N GLU A 8 1.68 -4.74 -6.13
CA GLU A 8 2.16 -5.72 -7.10
C GLU A 8 1.56 -5.48 -8.49
N VAL A 9 0.25 -5.25 -8.59
CA VAL A 9 -0.44 -4.99 -9.87
C VAL A 9 0.04 -3.69 -10.52
N LEU A 10 0.25 -2.63 -9.75
CA LEU A 10 0.73 -1.35 -10.28
C LEU A 10 2.17 -1.44 -10.76
N GLN A 11 3.02 -2.20 -10.06
CA GLN A 11 4.39 -2.49 -10.50
C GLN A 11 4.40 -3.29 -11.81
N ASP A 12 3.63 -4.38 -11.88
CA ASP A 12 3.53 -5.21 -13.09
C ASP A 12 3.01 -4.42 -14.29
N LEU A 13 2.05 -3.51 -14.07
CA LEU A 13 1.51 -2.64 -15.11
C LEU A 13 2.56 -1.63 -15.62
N ALA A 14 3.36 -1.05 -14.73
CA ALA A 14 4.44 -0.14 -15.11
C ALA A 14 5.49 -0.88 -15.96
N ASP A 15 5.95 -2.04 -15.49
CA ASP A 15 6.88 -2.93 -16.17
C ASP A 15 6.38 -3.34 -17.56
N TYR A 16 5.11 -3.78 -17.64
CA TYR A 16 4.48 -4.14 -18.91
C TYR A 16 4.47 -2.95 -19.87
N ALA A 17 4.09 -1.76 -19.40
CA ALA A 17 4.02 -0.57 -20.22
C ALA A 17 5.39 -0.14 -20.76
N GLU A 18 6.45 -0.24 -19.96
CA GLU A 18 7.83 0.04 -20.40
C GLU A 18 8.27 -0.94 -21.51
N ARG A 19 8.10 -2.24 -21.27
CA ARG A 19 8.49 -3.30 -22.21
C ARG A 19 7.76 -3.21 -23.55
N ASN A 20 6.56 -2.63 -23.57
CA ASN A 20 5.72 -2.52 -24.76
C ASN A 20 5.71 -1.12 -25.40
N GLY A 21 6.59 -0.21 -24.97
CA GLY A 21 6.70 1.12 -25.58
C GLY A 21 5.48 2.00 -25.34
N LEU A 22 4.85 1.89 -24.17
CA LEU A 22 3.71 2.68 -23.72
C LEU A 22 4.14 3.71 -22.64
N PRO A 23 5.00 4.70 -22.97
CA PRO A 23 5.70 5.52 -21.97
C PRO A 23 4.77 6.37 -21.10
N ARG A 24 3.62 6.82 -21.66
CA ARG A 24 2.61 7.57 -20.90
C ARG A 24 1.92 6.70 -19.85
N LEU A 25 1.69 5.42 -20.17
CA LEU A 25 1.07 4.46 -19.26
C LEU A 25 2.05 4.08 -18.15
N ALA A 26 3.30 3.77 -18.50
CA ALA A 26 4.35 3.48 -17.52
C ALA A 26 4.49 4.60 -16.49
N ARG A 27 4.59 5.86 -16.97
CA ARG A 27 4.66 7.02 -16.08
C ARG A 27 3.45 7.13 -15.17
N LYS A 28 2.23 6.93 -15.69
CA LYS A 28 1.00 7.02 -14.88
C LYS A 28 0.90 5.90 -13.85
N ALA A 29 1.26 4.67 -14.22
CA ALA A 29 1.29 3.54 -13.30
C ALA A 29 2.30 3.78 -12.17
N ALA A 30 3.50 4.29 -12.48
CA ALA A 30 4.51 4.65 -11.49
C ALA A 30 4.05 5.79 -10.55
N GLU A 31 3.41 6.83 -11.09
CA GLU A 31 2.81 7.91 -10.27
C GLU A 31 1.75 7.35 -9.30
N THR A 32 0.87 6.48 -9.78
CA THR A 32 -0.17 5.84 -8.96
C THR A 32 0.42 4.89 -7.91
N LEU A 33 1.48 4.16 -8.26
CA LEU A 33 2.20 3.27 -7.34
C LEU A 33 2.79 4.04 -6.15
N LEU A 34 3.31 5.26 -6.36
CA LEU A 34 3.80 6.11 -5.27
C LEU A 34 2.67 6.55 -4.33
N VAL A 35 1.52 6.97 -4.89
CA VAL A 35 0.35 7.35 -4.10
C VAL A 35 -0.15 6.18 -3.26
N ALA A 36 -0.28 5.00 -3.87
CA ALA A 36 -0.75 3.81 -3.15
C ALA A 36 0.17 3.44 -1.97
N GLN A 37 1.50 3.48 -2.15
CA GLN A 37 2.44 3.22 -1.06
C GLN A 37 2.29 4.22 0.09
N GLN A 38 2.06 5.49 -0.23
CA GLN A 38 1.85 6.52 0.79
C GLN A 38 0.54 6.26 1.57
N GLU A 39 -0.58 6.08 0.87
CA GLU A 39 -1.89 5.89 1.51
C GLU A 39 -1.94 4.61 2.36
N ILE A 40 -1.31 3.53 1.89
CA ILE A 40 -1.26 2.25 2.61
C ILE A 40 -0.30 2.33 3.80
N GLY A 41 0.83 3.04 3.65
CA GLY A 41 1.77 3.28 4.75
C GLY A 41 1.15 4.12 5.86
N GLU A 42 0.44 5.19 5.51
CA GLU A 42 -0.32 6.03 6.45
C GLU A 42 -1.43 5.22 7.15
N ALA A 43 -2.15 4.35 6.43
CA ALA A 43 -3.17 3.49 7.01
C ALA A 43 -2.62 2.46 8.02
N ALA A 44 -1.33 2.10 7.95
CA ALA A 44 -0.69 1.21 8.90
C ALA A 44 -0.21 1.92 10.19
N GLU A 45 -0.04 3.24 10.16
CA GLU A 45 0.36 4.04 11.34
C GLU A 45 -0.86 4.47 12.19
N ASP A 46 -2.04 4.53 11.58
CA ASP A 46 -3.30 4.90 12.25
C ASP A 46 -4.00 3.73 12.97
N ASP A 47 -3.44 2.52 12.92
CA ASP A 47 -3.96 1.39 13.71
C ASP A 47 -3.59 1.64 15.19
N PRO A 48 -4.56 1.95 16.07
CA PRO A 48 -4.26 2.12 17.49
C PRO A 48 -3.68 0.81 18.02
N PRO A 49 -2.68 0.84 18.92
CA PRO A 49 -2.14 -0.38 19.50
C PRO A 49 -3.29 -1.19 20.09
N GLU A 50 -3.46 -2.42 19.58
CA GLU A 50 -4.44 -3.37 20.11
C GLU A 50 -4.34 -3.36 21.63
N ASP A 51 -5.47 -3.02 22.25
CA ASP A 51 -5.70 -3.01 23.69
C ASP A 51 -5.12 -4.29 24.31
N SER A 52 -3.93 -4.17 24.92
CA SER A 52 -3.38 -5.19 25.80
C SER A 52 -4.23 -5.24 27.06
N GLY A 53 -5.36 -5.94 26.97
CA GLY A 53 -6.16 -6.29 28.13
C GLY A 53 -5.35 -7.14 29.12
N GLY A 54 -5.29 -6.71 30.38
CA GLY A 54 -4.92 -7.62 31.48
C GLY A 54 -4.52 -6.99 32.82
N MET A 55 -5.47 -7.06 33.78
CA MET A 55 -5.30 -7.08 35.26
C MET A 55 -5.11 -5.71 35.96
N THR A 56 -5.97 -5.22 36.86
CA THR A 56 -6.63 -5.88 38.02
C THR A 56 -7.92 -5.14 38.45
N PRO A 57 -9.01 -5.80 38.88
CA PRO A 57 -10.02 -5.17 39.71
C PRO A 57 -9.57 -5.24 41.18
N VAL A 58 -9.41 -4.09 41.84
CA VAL A 58 -9.18 -4.02 43.29
C VAL A 58 -10.54 -3.88 43.96
N HIS A 59 -10.86 -4.83 44.85
CA HIS A 59 -11.97 -4.74 45.80
C HIS A 59 -11.69 -3.70 46.88
#